data_AF-M4B7G4-F1
#
_entry.id   AF-M4B7G4-F1
#
_cell.length_a   1.000
_cell.length_b   1.000
_cell.length_c   1.000
_cell.angle_alpha   90.00
_cell.angle_beta   90.00
_cell.angle_gamma   90.00
#
_symmetry.space_group_name_H-M   'P 1'
#
loop_
_entity.id
_entity.type
_entity.pdbx_description
1 polymer ?
#
loop_
_entity_poly.entity_id
_entity_poly.type
_entity_poly.pdbx_seq_one_letter_code
_entity_poly.pdbx_strand_id
1 'polypeptide(L)'
;MPSTSANSRVNSAWGNDELLQLVQAWEEVVDDPKNRLVLTTGERSTLHARFCAISGSDIRSLSSVTRQHRRVCMSYRLIVETNKRSRKNKTPGWFDLPAAEKHELRRAFTNTEKGTTVITLDLFQRLDRMCGGGQPIVTKKSATNLTKRKHRRKDSVELDDKSMDVRYTWTARDWALFVDAWQEAVDDFLDNGNEPDEKVKLPNWLIRQKFIALGGPQDTSVGSITAKKRCIIHSYHFICQCVAGLNALDQSDWFDLTFNERFRLQRKLVSPKSSQRVGCEINRKTFRKVGVIMKKEEELGMVAAPGHKRKRSHKKKFRNESMSSETSSDCSLPQSLTSFSSTGADEVSESDSQIRYPHHSAVSEDEGMLVDEQVVEALLKAQNTRFEQLMHDLREERMEERKQNQAMLLEILYQRTPSEDCNQNVSDMESLVEKQQEQLMDLFSQMHSERQQEREDFHALVRQLCALPRS
;
A
#
# COMPACT_ATOMS: atom_id res chain seq x y z
N MET A 1 25.34 -14.33 -48.11
CA MET A 1 24.56 -13.14 -47.73
C MET A 1 23.38 -13.58 -46.88
N PRO A 2 23.47 -13.54 -45.54
CA PRO A 2 22.35 -13.88 -44.67
C PRO A 2 21.40 -12.68 -44.61
N SER A 3 20.14 -12.91 -44.96
CA SER A 3 19.07 -11.93 -44.93
C SER A 3 18.81 -11.48 -43.50
N THR A 4 19.19 -10.25 -43.16
CA THR A 4 18.79 -9.55 -41.94
C THR A 4 17.28 -9.31 -41.99
N SER A 5 16.52 -10.21 -41.39
CA SER A 5 15.09 -10.03 -41.11
C SER A 5 14.91 -8.79 -40.25
N ALA A 6 14.24 -7.78 -40.81
CA ALA A 6 13.89 -6.57 -40.13
C ALA A 6 13.09 -6.89 -38.85
N ASN A 7 13.67 -6.55 -37.69
CA ASN A 7 13.05 -6.58 -36.38
C ASN A 7 11.88 -5.59 -36.34
N SER A 8 10.72 -6.02 -36.83
CA SER A 8 9.47 -5.38 -36.48
C SER A 8 9.28 -5.56 -34.97
N ARG A 9 9.41 -4.46 -34.22
CA ARG A 9 9.08 -4.37 -32.79
C ARG A 9 7.58 -4.60 -32.61
N VAL A 10 7.12 -5.84 -32.78
CA VAL A 10 5.75 -6.25 -32.52
C VAL A 10 5.66 -6.68 -31.07
N ASN A 11 5.40 -5.69 -30.23
CA ASN A 11 4.64 -5.76 -28.98
C ASN A 11 4.57 -7.11 -28.24
N SER A 12 5.48 -7.26 -27.27
CA SER A 12 5.24 -7.42 -25.81
C SER A 12 4.34 -8.55 -25.27
N ALA A 13 3.54 -9.24 -26.09
CA ALA A 13 2.73 -10.38 -25.65
C ALA A 13 3.60 -11.64 -25.53
N TRP A 14 3.35 -12.46 -24.51
CA TRP A 14 4.01 -13.75 -24.35
C TRP A 14 3.41 -14.77 -25.32
N GLY A 15 4.24 -15.38 -26.16
CA GLY A 15 3.82 -16.43 -27.09
C GLY A 15 3.55 -17.76 -26.38
N ASN A 16 2.81 -18.69 -27.01
CA ASN A 16 2.56 -20.02 -26.42
C ASN A 16 3.86 -20.82 -26.25
N ASP A 17 4.75 -20.79 -27.25
CA ASP A 17 6.05 -21.47 -27.19
C ASP A 17 6.92 -20.90 -26.06
N GLU A 18 6.91 -19.58 -25.92
CA GLU A 18 7.63 -18.87 -24.84
C GLU A 18 7.08 -19.26 -23.45
N LEU A 19 5.77 -19.46 -23.32
CA LEU A 19 5.16 -19.96 -22.08
C LEU A 19 5.52 -21.42 -21.80
N LEU A 20 5.62 -22.26 -22.83
CA LEU A 20 6.07 -23.64 -22.68
C LEU A 20 7.54 -23.70 -22.23
N GLN A 21 8.40 -22.85 -22.79
CA GLN A 21 9.80 -22.70 -22.36
C GLN A 21 9.89 -22.20 -20.90
N LEU A 22 9.03 -21.25 -20.51
CA LEU A 22 8.93 -20.80 -19.12
C LEU A 22 8.53 -21.92 -18.17
N VAL A 23 7.52 -22.72 -18.52
CA VAL A 23 7.08 -23.86 -17.70
C VAL A 23 8.15 -24.94 -17.65
N GLN A 24 8.90 -25.16 -18.72
CA GLN A 24 10.05 -26.06 -18.70
C GLN A 24 11.17 -25.57 -17.79
N ALA A 25 11.56 -24.29 -17.89
CA ALA A 25 12.57 -23.70 -17.01
C ALA A 25 12.13 -23.82 -15.54
N TRP A 26 10.86 -23.55 -15.26
CA TRP A 26 10.24 -23.70 -13.94
C TRP A 26 10.30 -25.13 -13.42
N GLU A 27 9.95 -26.11 -14.25
CA GLU A 27 10.00 -27.53 -13.91
C GLU A 27 11.38 -27.99 -13.41
N GLU A 28 12.44 -27.41 -13.98
CA GLU A 28 13.83 -27.79 -13.71
C GLU A 28 14.46 -27.08 -12.50
N VAL A 29 13.96 -25.90 -12.11
CA VAL A 29 14.64 -25.02 -11.12
C VAL A 29 13.88 -24.76 -9.83
N VAL A 30 12.56 -24.98 -9.79
CA VAL A 30 11.76 -24.71 -8.59
C VAL A 30 11.44 -26.02 -7.90
N ASP A 31 11.83 -26.09 -6.63
CA ASP A 31 11.57 -27.24 -5.77
C ASP A 31 10.08 -27.36 -5.39
N ASP A 32 9.69 -28.57 -4.98
CA ASP A 32 8.35 -28.83 -4.49
C ASP A 32 8.04 -28.05 -3.19
N PRO A 33 6.83 -27.49 -3.04
CA PRO A 33 5.71 -27.58 -3.98
C PRO A 33 5.88 -26.62 -5.16
N LYS A 34 5.77 -27.14 -6.38
CA LYS A 34 5.95 -26.33 -7.59
C LYS A 34 4.89 -25.25 -7.76
N ASN A 35 3.71 -25.37 -7.14
CA ASN A 35 2.59 -24.42 -7.30
C ASN A 35 2.70 -23.11 -6.46
N ARG A 36 3.88 -22.75 -5.95
CA ARG A 36 4.11 -21.54 -5.12
C ARG A 36 3.96 -20.25 -5.94
N LEU A 37 3.21 -19.28 -5.41
CA LEU A 37 3.02 -17.97 -6.09
C LEU A 37 4.22 -17.04 -5.97
N VAL A 38 4.99 -17.19 -4.90
CA VAL A 38 6.13 -16.35 -4.56
C VAL A 38 7.36 -17.22 -4.57
N LEU A 39 8.31 -16.86 -5.44
CA LEU A 39 9.64 -17.44 -5.50
C LEU A 39 10.59 -16.58 -4.68
N THR A 40 11.56 -17.21 -4.02
CA THR A 40 12.67 -16.52 -3.35
C THR A 40 13.50 -15.73 -4.36
N THR A 41 14.33 -14.80 -3.89
CA THR A 41 15.21 -14.02 -4.77
C THR A 41 16.16 -14.91 -5.57
N GLY A 42 16.70 -15.96 -4.95
CA GLY A 42 17.54 -16.95 -5.64
C GLY A 42 16.77 -17.70 -6.73
N GLU A 43 15.63 -18.29 -6.40
CA GLU A 43 14.79 -19.04 -7.36
C GLU A 43 14.35 -18.16 -8.55
N ARG A 44 14.08 -16.87 -8.34
CA ARG A 44 13.76 -15.93 -9.42
C ARG A 44 14.91 -15.77 -10.41
N SER A 45 16.12 -15.56 -9.90
CA SER A 45 17.32 -15.42 -10.72
C SER A 45 17.63 -16.70 -11.47
N THR A 46 17.55 -17.86 -10.80
CA THR A 46 17.78 -19.17 -11.43
C THR A 46 16.73 -19.48 -12.51
N LEU A 47 15.46 -19.16 -12.25
CA LEU A 47 14.38 -19.31 -13.24
C LEU A 47 14.61 -18.46 -14.48
N HIS A 48 14.99 -17.19 -14.32
CA HIS A 48 15.29 -16.31 -15.44
C HIS A 48 16.51 -16.80 -16.23
N ALA A 49 17.61 -17.14 -15.55
CA ALA A 49 18.80 -17.68 -16.21
C ALA A 49 18.48 -18.95 -17.02
N ARG A 50 17.69 -19.87 -16.44
CA ARG A 50 17.30 -21.11 -17.13
C ARG A 50 16.34 -20.85 -18.29
N PHE A 51 15.41 -19.92 -18.13
CA PHE A 51 14.52 -19.49 -19.20
C PHE A 51 15.32 -18.93 -20.39
N CYS A 52 16.28 -18.03 -20.15
CA CYS A 52 17.12 -17.47 -21.21
C CYS A 52 17.99 -18.54 -21.90
N ALA A 53 18.46 -19.54 -21.14
CA ALA A 53 19.18 -20.68 -21.71
C ALA A 53 18.31 -21.54 -22.64
N ILE A 54 17.03 -21.76 -22.31
CA ILE A 54 16.10 -22.55 -23.12
C ILE A 54 15.58 -21.75 -24.32
N SER A 55 15.27 -20.47 -24.14
CA SER A 55 14.74 -19.61 -25.21
C SER A 55 15.80 -19.20 -26.23
N GLY A 56 17.09 -19.35 -25.89
CA GLY A 56 18.22 -18.90 -26.69
C GLY A 56 18.32 -17.38 -26.81
N SER A 57 17.60 -16.62 -25.98
CA SER A 57 17.57 -15.17 -26.04
C SER A 57 17.30 -14.52 -24.69
N ASP A 58 17.93 -13.37 -24.43
CA ASP A 58 17.69 -12.56 -23.22
C ASP A 58 16.66 -11.44 -23.47
N ILE A 59 15.62 -11.72 -24.26
CA ILE A 59 14.63 -10.72 -24.66
C ILE A 59 13.76 -10.29 -23.46
N ARG A 60 13.57 -11.16 -22.47
CA ARG A 60 12.71 -10.90 -21.31
C ARG A 60 13.54 -10.64 -20.07
N SER A 61 13.28 -9.52 -19.42
CA SER A 61 13.89 -9.20 -18.13
C SER A 61 13.42 -10.16 -17.03
N LEU A 62 14.25 -10.31 -15.98
CA LEU A 62 13.95 -11.05 -14.75
C LEU A 62 12.56 -10.71 -14.18
N SER A 63 12.22 -9.42 -14.13
CA SER A 63 10.92 -8.93 -13.66
C SER A 63 9.75 -9.38 -14.54
N SER A 64 9.95 -9.46 -15.85
CA SER A 64 8.94 -9.96 -16.80
C SER A 64 8.69 -11.45 -16.59
N VAL A 65 9.76 -12.25 -16.53
CA VAL A 65 9.71 -13.71 -16.29
C VAL A 65 9.01 -14.00 -14.97
N THR A 66 9.43 -13.34 -13.88
CA THR A 66 8.84 -13.53 -12.54
C THR A 66 7.35 -13.17 -12.54
N ARG A 67 6.97 -12.05 -13.15
CA ARG A 67 5.58 -11.61 -13.23
C ARG A 67 4.74 -12.60 -14.04
N GLN A 68 5.30 -13.13 -15.13
CA GLN A 68 4.60 -14.09 -15.97
C GLN A 68 4.46 -15.45 -15.28
N HIS A 69 5.49 -15.96 -14.61
CA HIS A 69 5.41 -17.14 -13.76
C HIS A 69 4.25 -17.04 -12.77
N ARG A 70 4.14 -15.92 -12.05
CA ARG A 70 3.02 -15.67 -11.13
C ARG A 70 1.68 -15.75 -11.87
N ARG A 71 1.52 -15.07 -13.00
CA ARG A 71 0.27 -15.11 -13.80
C ARG A 71 -0.10 -16.51 -14.28
N VAL A 72 0.88 -17.33 -14.67
CA VAL A 72 0.67 -18.73 -15.05
C VAL A 72 0.18 -19.54 -13.85
N CYS A 73 0.81 -19.39 -12.67
CA CYS A 73 0.35 -20.05 -11.44
C CYS A 73 -1.10 -19.67 -11.08
N MET A 74 -1.43 -18.38 -11.15
CA MET A 74 -2.78 -17.87 -10.87
C MET A 74 -3.81 -18.49 -11.81
N SER A 75 -3.52 -18.48 -13.12
CA SER A 75 -4.40 -19.08 -14.12
C SER A 75 -4.55 -20.59 -13.93
N TYR A 76 -3.47 -21.30 -13.59
CA TYR A 76 -3.53 -22.74 -13.30
C TYR A 76 -4.45 -23.03 -12.11
N ARG A 77 -4.32 -22.29 -11.01
CA ARG A 77 -5.17 -22.44 -9.82
C ARG A 77 -6.65 -22.21 -10.16
N LEU A 78 -6.96 -21.15 -10.92
CA LEU A 78 -8.32 -20.88 -11.40
C LEU A 78 -8.88 -22.07 -12.20
N ILE A 79 -8.10 -22.64 -13.12
CA ILE A 79 -8.54 -23.77 -13.95
C ILE A 79 -8.78 -25.01 -13.10
N VAL A 80 -7.87 -25.35 -12.19
CA VAL A 80 -8.01 -26.49 -11.27
C VAL A 80 -9.25 -26.34 -10.38
N GLU A 81 -9.45 -25.15 -9.81
CA GLU A 81 -10.61 -24.88 -8.96
C GLU A 81 -11.92 -24.96 -9.75
N THR A 82 -11.96 -24.37 -10.95
CA THR A 82 -13.13 -24.45 -11.84
C THR A 82 -13.43 -25.90 -12.20
N ASN A 83 -12.42 -26.67 -12.63
CA ASN A 83 -12.57 -28.09 -12.96
C ASN A 83 -13.08 -28.90 -11.76
N LYS A 84 -12.58 -28.60 -10.55
CA LYS A 84 -13.03 -29.25 -9.32
C LYS A 84 -14.49 -28.95 -9.02
N ARG A 85 -14.93 -27.69 -9.17
CA ARG A 85 -16.34 -27.30 -9.03
C ARG A 85 -17.20 -27.94 -10.11
N SER A 86 -16.73 -27.97 -11.35
CA SER A 86 -17.44 -28.60 -12.47
C SER A 86 -17.71 -30.08 -12.24
N ARG A 87 -16.72 -30.83 -11.73
CA ARG A 87 -16.90 -32.25 -11.38
C ARG A 87 -17.95 -32.46 -10.29
N LYS A 88 -17.99 -31.58 -9.28
CA LYS A 88 -19.00 -31.63 -8.21
C LYS A 88 -20.42 -31.36 -8.74
N ASN A 89 -20.53 -30.38 -9.64
CA ASN A 89 -21.83 -29.90 -10.14
C ASN A 89 -22.28 -30.61 -11.43
N LYS A 90 -21.49 -31.55 -11.96
CA LYS A 90 -21.69 -32.20 -13.27
C LYS A 90 -21.80 -31.20 -14.43
N THR A 91 -21.13 -30.05 -14.33
CA THR A 91 -21.07 -29.04 -15.40
C THR A 91 -19.82 -29.27 -16.27
N PRO A 92 -19.74 -28.69 -17.49
CA PRO A 92 -18.57 -28.81 -18.35
C PRO A 92 -17.28 -28.31 -17.68
N GLY A 93 -16.14 -28.91 -18.02
CA GLY A 93 -14.82 -28.51 -17.51
C GLY A 93 -14.36 -27.20 -18.15
N TRP A 94 -13.32 -26.58 -17.58
CA TRP A 94 -12.77 -25.29 -18.05
C TRP A 94 -12.56 -25.26 -19.55
N PHE A 95 -11.98 -26.32 -20.13
CA PHE A 95 -11.67 -26.36 -21.56
C PHE A 95 -12.90 -26.53 -22.46
N ASP A 96 -13.99 -27.08 -21.92
CA ASP A 96 -15.26 -27.27 -22.62
C ASP A 96 -16.18 -26.03 -22.56
N LEU A 97 -15.88 -25.08 -21.67
CA LEU A 97 -16.68 -23.86 -21.54
C LEU A 97 -16.57 -22.96 -22.79
N PRO A 98 -17.65 -22.25 -23.18
CA PRO A 98 -17.61 -21.20 -24.19
C PRO A 98 -16.60 -20.10 -23.85
N ALA A 99 -16.05 -19.44 -24.89
CA ALA A 99 -15.07 -18.37 -24.71
C ALA A 99 -15.61 -17.19 -23.86
N ALA A 100 -16.91 -16.90 -23.96
CA ALA A 100 -17.59 -15.88 -23.16
C ALA A 100 -17.56 -16.21 -21.66
N GLU A 101 -17.89 -17.45 -21.29
CA GLU A 101 -17.88 -17.89 -19.88
C GLU A 101 -16.46 -17.96 -19.31
N LYS A 102 -15.49 -18.46 -20.09
CA LYS A 102 -14.06 -18.41 -19.75
C LYS A 102 -13.59 -16.97 -19.50
N HIS A 103 -14.13 -16.00 -20.24
CA HIS A 103 -13.82 -14.59 -20.00
C HIS A 103 -14.45 -14.09 -18.71
N GLU A 104 -15.72 -14.40 -18.44
CA GLU A 104 -16.40 -13.94 -17.23
C GLU A 104 -15.76 -14.50 -15.96
N LEU A 105 -15.42 -15.80 -15.95
CA LEU A 105 -14.68 -16.42 -14.85
C LEU A 105 -13.32 -15.75 -14.63
N ARG A 106 -12.59 -15.43 -15.71
CA ARG A 106 -11.35 -14.64 -15.59
C ARG A 106 -11.60 -13.26 -15.01
N ARG A 107 -12.65 -12.54 -15.43
CA ARG A 107 -12.97 -11.21 -14.87
C ARG A 107 -13.25 -11.30 -13.38
N ALA A 108 -14.14 -12.20 -12.98
CA ALA A 108 -14.51 -12.43 -11.59
C ALA A 108 -13.28 -12.75 -10.74
N PHE A 109 -12.40 -13.62 -11.25
CA PHE A 109 -11.14 -13.97 -10.58
C PHE A 109 -10.11 -12.84 -10.59
N THR A 110 -10.03 -12.02 -11.64
CA THR A 110 -9.09 -10.89 -11.69
C THR A 110 -9.46 -9.74 -10.75
N ASN A 111 -10.76 -9.60 -10.43
CA ASN A 111 -11.22 -8.66 -9.42
C ASN A 111 -10.68 -9.02 -8.04
N THR A 112 -10.52 -10.31 -7.76
CA THR A 112 -9.87 -10.78 -6.55
C THR A 112 -8.36 -10.79 -6.73
N GLU A 113 -7.79 -11.36 -7.78
CA GLU A 113 -6.35 -11.59 -7.88
C GLU A 113 -5.76 -11.03 -9.17
N LYS A 114 -4.79 -10.12 -9.04
CA LYS A 114 -4.29 -9.35 -10.20
C LYS A 114 -3.45 -10.23 -11.15
N GLY A 115 -4.01 -10.46 -12.34
CA GLY A 115 -3.28 -10.93 -13.51
C GLY A 115 -3.43 -12.43 -13.77
N THR A 116 -4.18 -12.75 -14.82
CA THR A 116 -4.28 -14.11 -15.40
C THR A 116 -3.75 -14.08 -16.82
N THR A 117 -3.14 -15.18 -17.27
CA THR A 117 -2.79 -15.41 -18.67
C THR A 117 -3.66 -16.51 -19.30
N VAL A 118 -3.70 -16.57 -20.63
CA VAL A 118 -4.41 -17.64 -21.35
C VAL A 118 -3.56 -18.90 -21.26
N ILE A 119 -4.13 -19.98 -20.77
CA ILE A 119 -3.48 -21.29 -20.70
C ILE A 119 -4.16 -22.22 -21.71
N THR A 120 -3.38 -22.72 -22.66
CA THR A 120 -3.79 -23.74 -23.63
C THR A 120 -3.90 -25.11 -22.95
N LEU A 121 -4.58 -26.07 -23.58
CA LEU A 121 -4.76 -27.41 -23.02
C LEU A 121 -3.42 -28.10 -22.77
N ASP A 122 -2.48 -27.99 -23.71
CA ASP A 122 -1.15 -28.62 -23.60
C ASP A 122 -0.34 -28.03 -22.46
N LEU A 123 -0.36 -26.69 -22.32
CA LEU A 123 0.29 -26.00 -21.21
C LEU A 123 -0.33 -26.41 -19.87
N PHE A 124 -1.66 -26.55 -19.80
CA PHE A 124 -2.34 -27.02 -18.60
C PHE A 124 -1.96 -28.46 -18.24
N GLN A 125 -1.91 -29.38 -19.20
CA GLN A 125 -1.49 -30.76 -18.95
C GLN A 125 -0.07 -30.82 -18.39
N ARG A 126 0.84 -29.99 -18.90
CA ARG A 126 2.21 -29.90 -18.37
C ARG A 126 2.23 -29.37 -16.93
N LEU A 127 1.48 -28.30 -16.67
CA LEU A 127 1.35 -27.72 -15.33
C LEU A 127 0.69 -28.69 -14.32
N ASP A 128 -0.31 -29.46 -14.76
CA ASP A 128 -1.03 -30.43 -13.93
C ASP A 128 -0.14 -31.61 -13.56
N ARG A 129 0.69 -32.09 -14.49
CA ARG A 129 1.72 -33.10 -14.18
C ARG A 129 2.73 -32.58 -13.15
N MET A 130 3.19 -31.34 -13.33
CA MET A 130 4.21 -30.72 -12.51
C MET A 130 3.71 -30.33 -11.10
N CYS A 131 2.50 -29.79 -11.00
CA CYS A 131 1.94 -29.29 -9.73
C CYS A 131 1.01 -30.29 -9.03
N GLY A 132 0.44 -31.25 -9.77
CA GLY A 132 -0.62 -32.15 -9.31
C GLY A 132 -0.13 -33.48 -8.73
N GLY A 133 1.18 -33.69 -8.61
CA GLY A 133 1.74 -34.89 -7.96
C GLY A 133 1.69 -36.17 -8.80
N GLY A 134 1.80 -36.05 -10.14
CA GLY A 134 2.33 -37.13 -10.98
C GLY A 134 1.59 -38.48 -11.00
N GLN A 135 0.26 -38.51 -11.00
CA GLN A 135 -0.45 -39.68 -11.52
C GLN A 135 -0.97 -39.35 -12.92
N PRO A 136 -0.36 -39.89 -14.00
CA PRO A 136 -0.83 -39.64 -15.35
C PRO A 136 -2.28 -40.07 -15.46
N ILE A 137 -3.16 -39.13 -15.85
CA ILE A 137 -4.56 -39.42 -16.14
C ILE A 137 -4.58 -40.27 -17.41
N VAL A 138 -4.47 -41.59 -17.24
CA VAL A 138 -4.74 -42.54 -18.31
C VAL A 138 -6.21 -42.39 -18.66
N THR A 139 -6.48 -41.77 -19.81
CA THR A 139 -7.80 -41.67 -20.41
C THR A 139 -8.28 -43.08 -20.78
N LYS A 140 -8.80 -43.82 -19.81
CA LYS A 140 -9.49 -45.09 -20.04
C LYS A 140 -10.75 -44.77 -20.84
N LYS A 141 -10.67 -44.96 -22.17
CA LYS A 141 -11.82 -45.08 -23.04
C LYS A 141 -12.76 -46.15 -22.47
N SER A 142 -14.02 -45.77 -22.37
CA SER A 142 -15.13 -46.53 -21.85
C SER A 142 -15.26 -47.90 -22.51
N ALA A 143 -15.14 -48.96 -21.71
CA ALA A 143 -15.78 -50.23 -21.98
C ALA A 143 -16.66 -50.57 -20.79
N THR A 144 -17.95 -50.65 -21.10
CA THR A 144 -19.09 -51.18 -20.36
C THR A 144 -18.72 -52.35 -19.46
N ASN A 145 -19.09 -52.30 -18.17
CA ASN A 145 -20.00 -53.27 -17.54
C ASN A 145 -20.10 -53.11 -16.01
N LEU A 146 -21.34 -53.32 -15.56
CA LEU A 146 -21.80 -53.55 -14.19
C LEU A 146 -20.82 -54.39 -13.35
N THR A 147 -20.64 -54.04 -12.08
CA THR A 147 -21.19 -54.82 -10.95
C THR A 147 -20.90 -54.19 -9.58
N LYS A 148 -21.87 -54.39 -8.69
CA LYS A 148 -21.93 -54.10 -7.26
C LYS A 148 -20.66 -54.48 -6.48
N ARG A 149 -20.22 -53.60 -5.57
CA ARG A 149 -19.73 -53.94 -4.20
C ARG A 149 -19.43 -52.65 -3.43
N LYS A 150 -20.19 -52.34 -2.38
CA LYS A 150 -20.13 -52.84 -0.99
C LYS A 150 -19.27 -51.91 -0.12
N HIS A 151 -19.97 -51.25 0.81
CA HIS A 151 -19.52 -50.49 1.97
C HIS A 151 -18.06 -50.74 2.44
N ARG A 152 -17.34 -49.64 2.64
CA ARG A 152 -16.43 -49.52 3.78
C ARG A 152 -16.36 -48.06 4.23
N ARG A 153 -16.98 -47.78 5.38
CA ARG A 153 -16.79 -46.55 6.15
C ARG A 153 -15.30 -46.43 6.48
N LYS A 154 -14.70 -45.27 6.18
CA LYS A 154 -13.40 -44.88 6.71
C LYS A 154 -13.57 -43.45 7.21
N ASP A 155 -13.68 -43.32 8.53
CA ASP A 155 -13.55 -42.05 9.24
C ASP A 155 -12.21 -41.44 8.84
N SER A 156 -12.28 -40.31 8.14
CA SER A 156 -11.15 -39.43 7.93
C SER A 156 -11.43 -38.17 8.74
N VAL A 157 -10.71 -38.09 9.85
CA VAL A 157 -10.50 -36.90 10.67
C VAL A 157 -10.39 -35.66 9.78
N GLU A 158 -11.36 -34.76 9.92
CA GLU A 158 -11.29 -33.40 9.39
C GLU A 158 -10.23 -32.65 10.20
N LEU A 159 -9.02 -32.57 9.64
CA LEU A 159 -8.08 -31.51 10.00
C LEU A 159 -8.47 -30.27 9.21
N ASP A 160 -9.24 -29.44 9.90
CA ASP A 160 -9.55 -28.07 9.56
C ASP A 160 -8.27 -27.24 9.65
N ASP A 161 -7.49 -27.22 8.57
CA ASP A 161 -6.34 -26.31 8.43
C ASP A 161 -6.36 -25.68 7.04
N LYS A 162 -7.35 -24.82 6.85
CA LYS A 162 -7.37 -23.82 5.77
C LYS A 162 -7.74 -22.47 6.36
N SER A 163 -6.85 -21.92 7.19
CA SER A 163 -6.74 -20.47 7.34
C SER A 163 -6.22 -19.89 6.02
N MET A 164 -7.06 -19.91 4.99
CA MET A 164 -6.83 -19.06 3.83
C MET A 164 -6.80 -17.63 4.35
N ASP A 165 -5.73 -16.93 3.97
CA ASP A 165 -5.49 -15.50 4.11
C ASP A 165 -6.73 -14.73 3.63
N VAL A 166 -7.74 -14.63 4.51
CA VAL A 166 -8.93 -13.83 4.34
C VAL A 166 -8.40 -12.42 4.31
N ARG A 167 -8.11 -11.94 3.11
CA ARG A 167 -7.67 -10.57 2.87
C ARG A 167 -8.53 -9.66 3.71
N TYR A 168 -7.88 -9.07 4.70
CA TYR A 168 -8.55 -8.32 5.77
C TYR A 168 -9.42 -7.24 5.15
N THR A 169 -10.71 -7.55 5.05
CA THR A 169 -11.70 -6.67 4.43
C THR A 169 -12.22 -5.81 5.56
N TRP A 170 -11.92 -4.51 5.48
CA TRP A 170 -12.30 -3.55 6.51
C TRP A 170 -13.81 -3.60 6.75
N THR A 171 -14.18 -4.01 7.96
CA THR A 171 -15.55 -4.09 8.44
C THR A 171 -16.07 -2.69 8.75
N ALA A 172 -17.39 -2.54 8.93
CA ALA A 172 -17.99 -1.27 9.35
C ALA A 172 -17.41 -0.78 10.70
N ARG A 173 -17.05 -1.72 11.58
CA ARG A 173 -16.37 -1.42 12.86
C ARG A 173 -14.99 -0.81 12.61
N ASP A 174 -14.20 -1.37 11.70
CA ASP A 174 -12.84 -0.87 11.41
C ASP A 174 -12.89 0.55 10.84
N TRP A 175 -13.87 0.85 9.98
CA TRP A 175 -14.08 2.20 9.48
C TRP A 175 -14.47 3.19 10.57
N ALA A 176 -15.29 2.78 11.54
CA ALA A 176 -15.63 3.63 12.68
C ALA A 176 -14.41 3.90 13.57
N LEU A 177 -13.67 2.85 13.95
CA LEU A 177 -12.42 2.96 14.72
C LEU A 177 -11.38 3.85 14.03
N PHE A 178 -11.28 3.75 12.71
CA PHE A 178 -10.37 4.59 11.93
C PHE A 178 -10.74 6.07 11.96
N VAL A 179 -12.03 6.40 11.86
CA VAL A 179 -12.47 7.80 11.93
C VAL A 179 -12.27 8.37 13.33
N ASP A 180 -12.51 7.55 14.37
CA ASP A 180 -12.27 7.94 15.76
C ASP A 180 -10.76 8.14 16.01
N ALA A 181 -9.91 7.22 15.54
CA ALA A 181 -8.46 7.35 15.59
C ALA A 181 -7.91 8.56 14.84
N TRP A 182 -8.50 8.90 13.68
CA TRP A 182 -8.12 10.10 12.93
C TRP A 182 -8.54 11.36 13.68
N GLN A 183 -9.71 11.36 14.31
CA GLN A 183 -10.12 12.47 15.16
C GLN A 183 -9.16 12.67 16.34
N GLU A 184 -8.86 11.62 17.11
CA GLU A 184 -7.88 11.70 18.22
C GLU A 184 -6.50 12.15 17.74
N ALA A 185 -6.05 11.66 16.58
CA ALA A 185 -4.76 12.09 16.03
C ALA A 185 -4.74 13.57 15.65
N VAL A 186 -5.86 14.13 15.18
CA VAL A 186 -5.96 15.58 14.90
C VAL A 186 -6.01 16.37 16.21
N ASP A 187 -6.77 15.89 17.19
CA ASP A 187 -6.96 16.57 18.48
C ASP A 187 -5.63 16.59 19.26
N ASP A 188 -4.96 15.44 19.42
CA ASP A 188 -3.63 15.37 20.01
C ASP A 188 -2.61 16.27 19.30
N PHE A 189 -2.71 16.39 17.97
CA PHE A 189 -1.76 17.17 17.19
C PHE A 189 -1.99 18.68 17.33
N LEU A 190 -3.24 19.09 17.58
CA LEU A 190 -3.57 20.46 17.94
C LEU A 190 -3.17 20.78 19.39
N ASP A 191 -3.39 19.85 20.31
CA ASP A 191 -3.14 20.05 21.75
C ASP A 191 -1.64 20.03 22.08
N ASN A 192 -0.86 19.16 21.45
CA ASN A 192 0.58 19.03 21.70
C ASN A 192 1.43 20.13 21.05
N GLY A 193 0.78 21.17 20.50
CA GLY A 193 1.43 22.43 20.15
C GLY A 193 2.53 22.27 19.11
N ASN A 194 2.17 22.25 17.82
CA ASN A 194 3.10 22.89 16.90
C ASN A 194 3.09 24.39 17.24
N GLU A 195 4.28 25.00 17.28
CA GLU A 195 4.41 26.44 17.20
C GLU A 195 3.48 26.93 16.08
N PRO A 196 2.63 27.95 16.31
CA PRO A 196 1.61 28.37 15.35
C PRO A 196 2.19 28.69 13.97
N ASP A 197 3.50 28.97 13.88
CA ASP A 197 4.19 29.25 12.63
C ASP A 197 4.70 28.01 11.86
N GLU A 198 4.78 26.83 12.50
CA GLU A 198 5.29 25.62 11.85
C GLU A 198 4.19 24.82 11.15
N LYS A 199 4.22 24.85 9.81
CA LYS A 199 3.22 24.23 8.93
C LYS A 199 3.45 22.73 8.82
N VAL A 200 3.09 21.98 9.87
CA VAL A 200 3.27 20.53 9.89
C VAL A 200 1.97 19.83 9.50
N LYS A 201 2.02 19.07 8.41
CA LYS A 201 0.91 18.21 8.01
C LYS A 201 0.76 17.05 8.98
N LEU A 202 -0.48 16.76 9.41
CA LEU A 202 -0.79 15.60 10.25
C LEU A 202 -0.16 14.31 9.68
N PRO A 203 0.79 13.68 10.39
CA PRO A 203 1.44 12.47 9.91
C PRO A 203 0.49 11.26 9.95
N ASN A 204 0.41 10.50 8.86
CA ASN A 204 -0.46 9.31 8.79
C ASN A 204 -0.03 8.17 9.73
N TRP A 205 1.22 8.17 10.21
CA TRP A 205 1.67 7.19 11.20
C TRP A 205 1.01 7.42 12.57
N LEU A 206 0.66 8.67 12.91
CA LEU A 206 -0.03 8.99 14.16
C LEU A 206 -1.46 8.46 14.13
N ILE A 207 -2.16 8.64 13.01
CA ILE A 207 -3.49 8.03 12.78
C ILE A 207 -3.42 6.51 12.93
N ARG A 208 -2.38 5.88 12.36
CA ARG A 208 -2.17 4.42 12.50
C ARG A 208 -1.98 4.02 13.96
N GLN A 209 -1.16 4.76 14.71
CA GLN A 209 -0.89 4.48 16.12
C GLN A 209 -2.18 4.54 16.94
N LYS A 210 -2.97 5.61 16.78
CA LYS A 210 -4.28 5.75 17.43
C LYS A 210 -5.24 4.63 17.01
N PHE A 211 -5.25 4.25 15.74
CA PHE A 211 -6.10 3.17 15.23
C PHE A 211 -5.78 1.83 15.90
N ILE A 212 -4.50 1.51 16.08
CA ILE A 212 -4.08 0.29 16.79
C ILE A 212 -4.41 0.39 18.28
N ALA A 213 -4.22 1.55 18.90
CA ALA A 213 -4.56 1.78 20.31
C ALA A 213 -6.06 1.58 20.59
N LEU A 214 -6.93 1.96 19.65
CA LEU A 214 -8.38 1.73 19.73
C LEU A 214 -8.81 0.29 19.37
N GLY A 215 -7.86 -0.63 19.22
CA GLY A 215 -8.13 -2.05 18.94
C GLY A 215 -8.23 -2.39 17.45
N GLY A 216 -7.75 -1.52 16.56
CA GLY A 216 -7.57 -1.83 15.15
C GLY A 216 -6.48 -2.89 14.91
N PRO A 217 -6.49 -3.58 13.76
CA PRO A 217 -5.51 -4.63 13.45
C PRO A 217 -4.06 -4.11 13.42
N GLN A 218 -3.17 -4.80 14.13
CA GLN A 218 -1.76 -4.43 14.26
C GLN A 218 -0.98 -4.51 12.94
N ASP A 219 -1.41 -5.38 12.03
CA ASP A 219 -0.83 -5.58 10.69
C ASP A 219 -1.21 -4.46 9.70
N THR A 220 -2.11 -3.56 10.08
CA THR A 220 -2.51 -2.43 9.24
C THR A 220 -1.32 -1.53 8.95
N SER A 221 -0.90 -1.39 7.70
CA SER A 221 0.23 -0.52 7.33
C SER A 221 -0.15 0.96 7.25
N VAL A 222 0.84 1.86 7.40
CA VAL A 222 0.65 3.32 7.18
C VAL A 222 0.14 3.62 5.76
N GLY A 223 0.56 2.82 4.77
CA GLY A 223 0.06 2.92 3.40
C GLY A 223 -1.43 2.60 3.29
N SER A 224 -1.92 1.62 4.06
CA SER A 224 -3.35 1.30 4.16
C SER A 224 -4.13 2.47 4.77
N ILE A 225 -3.70 2.99 5.93
CA ILE A 225 -4.27 4.18 6.58
C ILE A 225 -4.35 5.37 5.62
N THR A 226 -3.27 5.64 4.88
CA THR A 226 -3.21 6.71 3.89
C THR A 226 -4.24 6.53 2.78
N ALA A 227 -4.38 5.30 2.25
CA ALA A 227 -5.34 5.00 1.19
C ALA A 227 -6.80 5.12 1.70
N LYS A 228 -7.06 4.66 2.93
CA LYS A 228 -8.37 4.73 3.59
C LYS A 228 -8.77 6.17 3.91
N LYS A 229 -7.85 6.98 4.41
CA LYS A 229 -8.02 8.44 4.59
C LYS A 229 -8.47 9.11 3.29
N ARG A 230 -7.73 8.90 2.19
CA ARG A 230 -8.10 9.45 0.88
C ARG A 230 -9.48 8.98 0.41
N CYS A 231 -9.81 7.71 0.64
CA CYS A 231 -11.11 7.15 0.27
C CYS A 231 -12.25 7.85 1.02
N ILE A 232 -12.12 8.07 2.34
CA ILE A 232 -13.10 8.80 3.15
C ILE A 232 -13.19 10.26 2.70
N ILE A 233 -12.07 10.96 2.49
CA ILE A 233 -12.07 12.35 2.03
C ILE A 233 -12.84 12.50 0.72
N HIS A 234 -12.55 11.64 -0.26
CA HIS A 234 -13.25 11.69 -1.55
C HIS A 234 -14.74 11.37 -1.40
N SER A 235 -15.09 10.39 -0.56
CA SER A 235 -16.49 10.03 -0.28
C SER A 235 -17.23 11.17 0.41
N TYR A 236 -16.58 11.86 1.36
CA TYR A 236 -17.13 13.02 2.07
C TYR A 236 -17.42 14.17 1.11
N HIS A 237 -16.45 14.59 0.29
CA HIS A 237 -16.67 15.66 -0.69
C HIS A 237 -17.74 15.31 -1.71
N PHE A 238 -17.79 14.05 -2.15
CA PHE A 238 -18.84 13.58 -3.04
C PHE A 238 -20.23 13.72 -2.39
N ILE A 239 -20.37 13.31 -1.12
CA ILE A 239 -21.63 13.46 -0.38
C ILE A 239 -21.97 14.94 -0.20
N CYS A 240 -21.02 15.82 0.13
CA CYS A 240 -21.25 17.26 0.23
C CYS A 240 -21.84 17.83 -1.08
N GLN A 241 -21.28 17.44 -2.24
CA GLN A 241 -21.79 17.87 -3.55
C GLN A 241 -23.20 17.35 -3.81
N CYS A 242 -23.49 16.10 -3.44
CA CYS A 242 -24.82 15.52 -3.59
C CYS A 242 -25.84 16.21 -2.67
N VAL A 243 -25.50 16.44 -1.40
CA VAL A 243 -26.35 17.15 -0.43
C VAL A 243 -26.66 18.55 -0.95
N ALA A 244 -25.67 19.29 -1.45
CA ALA A 244 -25.91 20.61 -2.04
C ALA A 244 -26.85 20.56 -3.25
N GLY A 245 -26.68 19.56 -4.13
CA GLY A 245 -27.54 19.37 -5.31
C GLY A 245 -28.98 18.95 -4.97
N LEU A 246 -29.15 18.02 -4.03
CA LEU A 246 -30.47 17.58 -3.56
C LEU A 246 -31.21 18.72 -2.83
N ASN A 247 -30.50 19.44 -1.95
CA ASN A 247 -31.06 20.61 -1.28
C ASN A 247 -31.57 21.68 -2.28
N ALA A 248 -30.88 21.86 -3.41
CA ALA A 248 -31.29 22.80 -4.45
C ALA A 248 -32.47 22.31 -5.30
N LEU A 249 -32.69 20.99 -5.40
CA LEU A 249 -33.75 20.40 -6.23
C LEU A 249 -35.07 20.27 -5.46
N ASP A 250 -35.04 19.61 -4.31
CA ASP A 250 -36.25 19.16 -3.62
C ASP A 250 -36.13 19.18 -2.08
N GLN A 251 -35.04 19.70 -1.52
CA GLN A 251 -34.73 19.67 -0.09
C GLN A 251 -34.60 18.26 0.50
N SER A 252 -34.39 17.23 -0.33
CA SER A 252 -34.14 15.87 0.14
C SER A 252 -32.76 15.74 0.80
N ASP A 253 -32.69 15.04 1.93
CA ASP A 253 -31.42 14.71 2.58
C ASP A 253 -30.80 13.44 1.95
N TRP A 254 -29.52 13.50 1.62
CA TRP A 254 -28.73 12.36 1.15
C TRP A 254 -28.86 11.13 2.06
N PHE A 255 -28.96 11.34 3.37
CA PHE A 255 -29.01 10.24 4.35
C PHE A 255 -30.39 9.59 4.49
N ASP A 256 -31.43 10.18 3.91
CA ASP A 256 -32.78 9.62 3.91
C ASP A 256 -33.02 8.73 2.66
N LEU A 257 -32.10 8.79 1.68
CA LEU A 257 -32.10 7.91 0.52
C LEU A 257 -31.72 6.48 0.90
N THR A 258 -32.42 5.53 0.27
CA THR A 258 -32.08 4.11 0.39
C THR A 258 -30.67 3.84 -0.15
N PHE A 259 -30.06 2.74 0.31
CA PHE A 259 -28.74 2.32 -0.19
C PHE A 259 -28.69 2.23 -1.73
N ASN A 260 -29.74 1.70 -2.35
CA ASN A 260 -29.81 1.55 -3.80
C ASN A 260 -29.85 2.90 -4.55
N GLU A 261 -30.52 3.90 -3.98
CA GLU A 261 -30.57 5.26 -4.55
C GLU A 261 -29.22 5.95 -4.43
N ARG A 262 -28.60 5.90 -3.24
CA ARG A 262 -27.24 6.41 -2.99
C ARG A 262 -26.24 5.78 -3.96
N PHE A 263 -26.29 4.45 -4.12
CA PHE A 263 -25.42 3.72 -5.03
C PHE A 263 -25.63 4.10 -6.50
N ARG A 264 -26.89 4.35 -6.92
CA ARG A 264 -27.21 4.81 -8.28
C ARG A 264 -26.70 6.23 -8.54
N LEU A 265 -26.90 7.15 -7.61
CA LEU A 265 -26.38 8.53 -7.71
C LEU A 265 -24.86 8.54 -7.81
N GLN A 266 -24.21 7.74 -6.97
CA GLN A 266 -22.77 7.54 -7.00
C GLN A 266 -22.28 7.05 -8.37
N ARG A 267 -22.96 6.07 -8.98
CA ARG A 267 -22.62 5.60 -10.33
C ARG A 267 -22.87 6.61 -11.44
N LYS A 268 -23.87 7.48 -11.31
CA LYS A 268 -24.18 8.50 -12.33
C LYS A 268 -23.15 9.63 -12.33
N LEU A 269 -22.71 10.05 -11.14
CA LEU A 269 -21.82 11.21 -10.97
C LEU A 269 -20.33 10.82 -11.05
N VAL A 270 -19.97 9.60 -10.63
CA VAL A 270 -18.60 9.08 -10.82
C VAL A 270 -18.48 8.56 -12.24
N SER A 271 -17.71 9.26 -13.08
CA SER A 271 -17.44 8.86 -14.47
C SER A 271 -17.11 7.36 -14.55
N PRO A 272 -17.67 6.61 -15.52
CA PRO A 272 -17.38 5.18 -15.69
C PRO A 272 -15.88 4.85 -15.88
N LYS A 273 -15.08 5.84 -16.26
CA LYS A 273 -13.62 5.72 -16.45
C LYS A 273 -12.82 5.97 -15.18
N SER A 274 -13.44 6.53 -14.15
CA SER A 274 -12.82 6.74 -12.85
C SER A 274 -12.82 5.40 -12.11
N SER A 275 -11.62 4.84 -11.90
CA SER A 275 -11.42 3.64 -11.06
C SER A 275 -11.65 3.91 -9.56
N GLN A 276 -12.03 5.15 -9.19
CA GLN A 276 -12.48 5.48 -7.84
C GLN A 276 -13.87 4.89 -7.63
N ARG A 277 -13.93 3.59 -7.36
CA ARG A 277 -15.04 3.05 -6.57
C ARG A 277 -15.01 3.79 -5.23
N VAL A 278 -15.90 4.76 -5.06
CA VAL A 278 -16.17 5.40 -3.76
C VAL A 278 -16.77 4.30 -2.87
N GLY A 279 -15.89 3.52 -2.24
CA GLY A 279 -16.24 2.23 -1.64
C GLY A 279 -16.44 2.30 -0.12
N CYS A 280 -16.36 3.49 0.48
CA CYS A 280 -16.62 3.66 1.89
C CYS A 280 -18.08 4.09 2.08
N GLU A 281 -18.89 3.21 2.68
CA GLU A 281 -20.22 3.62 3.12
C GLU A 281 -20.07 4.53 4.34
N ILE A 282 -20.41 5.81 4.17
CA ILE A 282 -20.39 6.81 5.24
C ILE A 282 -21.82 7.00 5.73
N ASN A 283 -22.08 6.66 6.99
CA ASN A 283 -23.37 6.95 7.64
C ASN A 283 -23.42 8.42 8.13
N ARG A 284 -24.61 8.89 8.53
CA ARG A 284 -24.84 10.27 8.96
C ARG A 284 -23.92 10.71 10.12
N LYS A 285 -23.67 9.83 11.10
CA LYS A 285 -22.80 10.11 12.25
C LYS A 285 -21.34 10.24 11.80
N THR A 286 -20.86 9.30 10.99
CA THR A 286 -19.50 9.32 10.43
C THR A 286 -19.29 10.54 9.54
N PHE A 287 -20.28 10.93 8.73
CA PHE A 287 -20.19 12.12 7.89
C PHE A 287 -20.00 13.40 8.71
N ARG A 288 -20.80 13.57 9.78
CA ARG A 288 -20.65 14.73 10.69
C ARG A 288 -19.27 14.74 11.35
N LYS A 289 -18.81 13.58 11.87
CA LYS A 289 -17.47 13.45 12.45
C LYS A 289 -16.38 13.83 11.46
N VAL A 290 -16.42 13.28 10.24
CA VAL A 290 -15.45 13.61 9.18
C VAL A 290 -15.50 15.10 8.85
N GLY A 291 -16.67 15.73 8.84
CA GLY A 291 -16.77 17.18 8.67
C GLY A 291 -16.04 17.99 9.74
N VAL A 292 -16.15 17.59 11.01
CA VAL A 292 -15.39 18.21 12.12
C VAL A 292 -13.90 17.99 11.95
N ILE A 293 -13.46 16.76 11.63
CA ILE A 293 -12.06 16.41 11.38
C ILE A 293 -11.49 17.25 10.24
N MET A 294 -12.22 17.38 9.13
CA MET A 294 -11.78 18.15 7.95
C MET A 294 -11.63 19.63 8.28
N LYS A 295 -12.52 20.21 9.10
CA LYS A 295 -12.40 21.59 9.54
C LYS A 295 -11.16 21.80 10.42
N LYS A 296 -10.91 20.90 11.39
CA LYS A 296 -9.71 20.95 12.24
C LYS A 296 -8.42 20.74 11.43
N GLU A 297 -8.41 19.82 10.47
CA GLU A 297 -7.26 19.60 9.58
C GLU A 297 -7.07 20.77 8.60
N GLU A 298 -8.15 21.46 8.23
CA GLU A 298 -8.08 22.73 7.51
C GLU A 298 -7.50 23.84 8.38
N GLU A 299 -7.82 23.93 9.68
CA GLU A 299 -7.19 24.88 10.61
C GLU A 299 -5.66 24.65 10.71
N LEU A 300 -5.22 23.37 10.76
CA LEU A 300 -3.80 22.99 10.65
C LEU A 300 -3.17 23.41 9.30
N GLY A 301 -3.97 23.51 8.24
CA GLY A 301 -3.53 23.93 6.90
C GLY A 301 -3.67 25.43 6.61
N MET A 302 -4.61 26.13 7.25
CA MET A 302 -5.02 27.52 6.98
C MET A 302 -4.13 28.56 7.63
N VAL A 303 -3.25 28.17 8.56
CA VAL A 303 -2.08 29.01 8.90
C VAL A 303 -1.12 29.14 7.70
N ALA A 304 -1.34 28.39 6.61
CA ALA A 304 -1.00 28.87 5.28
C ALA A 304 -1.93 30.05 4.90
N ALA A 305 -1.53 31.26 5.30
CA ALA A 305 -1.93 32.48 4.64
C ALA A 305 -1.92 32.26 3.11
N PRO A 306 -2.83 32.88 2.34
CA PRO A 306 -2.90 32.73 0.90
C PRO A 306 -1.66 33.38 0.30
N GLY A 307 -0.56 32.62 0.28
CA GLY A 307 0.60 32.90 -0.52
C GLY A 307 0.11 32.82 -1.95
N HIS A 308 -0.27 33.97 -2.50
CA HIS A 308 -0.50 34.19 -3.90
C HIS A 308 0.57 33.43 -4.67
N LYS A 309 0.19 32.27 -5.20
CA LYS A 309 0.98 31.58 -6.21
C LYS A 309 1.10 32.60 -7.34
N ARG A 310 2.27 33.25 -7.44
CA ARG A 310 2.63 34.06 -8.60
C ARG A 310 2.37 33.18 -9.81
N LYS A 311 1.30 33.49 -10.54
CA LYS A 311 0.97 32.90 -11.82
C LYS A 311 2.21 33.04 -12.68
N ARG A 312 2.95 31.95 -12.89
CA ARG A 312 3.89 31.83 -14.00
C ARG A 312 3.02 31.86 -15.26
N SER A 313 2.86 33.06 -15.81
CA SER A 313 2.14 33.29 -17.05
C SER A 313 2.89 32.56 -18.17
N HIS A 314 2.31 31.44 -18.63
CA HIS A 314 2.62 30.94 -19.95
C HIS A 314 2.22 32.03 -20.95
N LYS A 315 3.23 32.63 -21.58
CA LYS A 315 3.13 33.60 -22.67
C LYS A 315 2.48 32.93 -23.88
N LYS A 316 1.15 32.82 -23.89
CA LYS A 316 0.36 32.41 -25.05
C LYS A 316 0.05 33.67 -25.85
N LYS A 317 0.76 33.82 -26.96
CA LYS A 317 0.60 34.87 -27.96
C LYS A 317 -0.81 34.72 -28.57
N PHE A 318 -1.78 35.52 -28.11
CA PHE A 318 -3.04 35.73 -28.81
C PHE A 318 -3.16 37.19 -29.25
N ARG A 319 -3.70 37.28 -30.45
CA ARG A 319 -3.87 38.41 -31.34
C ARG A 319 -4.98 39.33 -30.80
N ASN A 320 -4.76 40.63 -30.98
CA ASN A 320 -5.64 41.72 -30.57
C ASN A 320 -7.10 41.53 -31.03
N GLU A 321 -8.03 41.80 -30.14
CA GLU A 321 -9.34 42.36 -30.47
C GLU A 321 -9.83 43.23 -29.31
N SER A 322 -10.33 44.40 -29.67
CA SER A 322 -10.52 45.55 -28.80
C SER A 322 -11.98 45.72 -28.34
N MET A 323 -12.13 46.45 -27.24
CA MET A 323 -13.22 47.40 -26.89
C MET A 323 -14.37 47.00 -25.96
N SER A 324 -14.69 48.01 -25.11
CA SER A 324 -15.86 48.30 -24.27
C SER A 324 -15.89 47.65 -22.88
N SER A 325 -15.58 48.37 -21.79
CA SER A 325 -16.39 49.36 -21.02
C SER A 325 -17.59 48.69 -20.32
N GLU A 326 -18.02 48.95 -19.08
CA GLU A 326 -17.81 49.97 -18.05
C GLU A 326 -18.63 49.53 -16.80
N THR A 327 -18.52 50.25 -15.67
CA THR A 327 -19.40 50.24 -14.45
C THR A 327 -19.19 49.08 -13.45
N SER A 328 -18.55 49.31 -12.29
CA SER A 328 -19.02 49.97 -11.03
C SER A 328 -19.85 49.05 -10.13
N SER A 329 -19.42 48.87 -8.88
CA SER A 329 -20.22 49.13 -7.68
C SER A 329 -19.46 48.72 -6.41
N ASP A 330 -19.38 49.66 -5.47
CA ASP A 330 -19.12 49.50 -4.05
C ASP A 330 -19.97 48.39 -3.41
N CYS A 331 -19.43 47.75 -2.36
CA CYS A 331 -20.16 47.53 -1.12
C CYS A 331 -19.23 47.06 0.03
N SER A 332 -18.93 48.02 0.89
CA SER A 332 -18.71 48.02 2.34
C SER A 332 -18.70 46.72 3.16
N LEU A 333 -17.65 46.61 3.99
CA LEU A 333 -17.62 46.07 5.37
C LEU A 333 -18.66 46.80 6.27
N PRO A 334 -19.14 46.26 7.42
CA PRO A 334 -18.31 45.71 8.52
C PRO A 334 -18.95 44.56 9.34
N GLN A 335 -18.25 44.08 10.38
CA GLN A 335 -18.70 44.13 11.79
C GLN A 335 -18.11 43.00 12.65
N SER A 336 -17.29 43.41 13.62
CA SER A 336 -16.77 42.61 14.74
C SER A 336 -17.81 42.44 15.84
N LEU A 337 -17.88 41.26 16.47
CA LEU A 337 -18.52 41.00 17.78
C LEU A 337 -17.70 39.88 18.47
N THR A 338 -16.88 40.22 19.46
CA THR A 338 -17.13 40.17 20.92
C THR A 338 -17.21 38.77 21.53
N SER A 339 -16.18 38.51 22.33
CA SER A 339 -16.04 37.67 23.51
C SER A 339 -17.31 37.35 24.30
N PHE A 340 -17.46 36.09 24.70
CA PHE A 340 -18.18 35.73 25.93
C PHE A 340 -17.40 34.67 26.72
N SER A 341 -17.01 35.08 27.92
CA SER A 341 -16.68 34.25 29.07
C SER A 341 -17.97 33.77 29.72
N SER A 342 -18.05 32.50 30.12
CA SER A 342 -18.96 32.07 31.18
C SER A 342 -18.47 30.78 31.81
N THR A 343 -17.87 30.96 32.97
CA THR A 343 -17.86 30.13 34.17
C THR A 343 -19.06 29.18 34.30
N GLY A 344 -18.80 27.96 34.77
CA GLY A 344 -19.81 26.98 35.17
C GLY A 344 -19.15 25.74 35.75
N ALA A 345 -18.73 25.84 37.01
CA ALA A 345 -18.41 24.69 37.85
C ALA A 345 -19.70 23.90 38.11
N ASP A 346 -19.62 22.57 38.08
CA ASP A 346 -20.46 21.75 38.95
C ASP A 346 -19.74 20.44 39.26
N GLU A 347 -19.41 20.31 40.53
CA GLU A 347 -19.03 19.07 41.19
C GLU A 347 -20.26 18.17 41.28
N VAL A 348 -20.13 16.89 40.92
CA VAL A 348 -20.93 15.84 41.56
C VAL A 348 -20.04 14.63 41.82
N SER A 349 -19.83 14.43 43.12
CA SER A 349 -19.31 13.25 43.80
C SER A 349 -20.33 12.10 43.77
N GLU A 350 -19.86 10.86 43.60
CA GLU A 350 -20.45 9.63 44.18
C GLU A 350 -19.52 8.45 43.82
N SER A 351 -18.80 7.86 44.78
CA SER A 351 -19.23 6.85 45.75
C SER A 351 -18.93 5.42 45.29
N ASP A 352 -17.92 4.86 45.93
CA ASP A 352 -18.02 3.64 46.73
C ASP A 352 -18.30 2.30 46.02
N SER A 353 -17.24 1.47 45.91
CA SER A 353 -17.38 0.03 46.15
C SER A 353 -16.02 -0.59 46.48
N GLN A 354 -15.72 -0.54 47.77
CA GLN A 354 -14.62 -1.22 48.45
C GLN A 354 -14.94 -2.72 48.60
N ILE A 355 -14.31 -3.58 47.78
CA ILE A 355 -14.36 -5.03 47.99
C ILE A 355 -13.09 -5.47 48.72
N ARG A 356 -13.23 -5.65 50.04
CA ARG A 356 -12.29 -6.39 50.90
C ARG A 356 -12.29 -7.86 50.48
N TYR A 357 -11.10 -8.42 50.22
CA TYR A 357 -10.87 -9.85 50.37
C TYR A 357 -9.75 -10.11 51.40
N PRO A 358 -9.83 -11.22 52.14
CA PRO A 358 -9.08 -11.41 53.38
C PRO A 358 -7.63 -11.85 53.13
N HIS A 359 -6.76 -11.33 53.99
CA HIS A 359 -5.44 -11.83 54.28
C HIS A 359 -5.43 -13.34 54.54
N HIS A 360 -4.55 -14.05 53.83
CA HIS A 360 -3.93 -15.27 54.33
C HIS A 360 -2.41 -15.10 54.29
N SER A 361 -1.81 -14.98 55.48
CA SER A 361 -0.38 -15.15 55.73
C SER A 361 -0.05 -16.63 55.89
N ALA A 362 0.98 -17.10 55.16
CA ALA A 362 1.85 -18.22 55.51
C ALA A 362 3.03 -18.14 54.52
N VAL A 363 4.11 -17.43 54.86
CA VAL A 363 5.37 -18.02 55.35
C VAL A 363 5.85 -19.19 54.50
N SER A 364 6.74 -18.89 53.55
CA SER A 364 7.80 -19.79 53.11
C SER A 364 8.98 -18.95 52.64
N GLU A 365 10.11 -19.22 53.28
CA GLU A 365 11.43 -18.63 53.09
C GLU A 365 11.87 -18.77 51.63
N ASP A 366 12.17 -17.64 50.98
CA ASP A 366 12.92 -17.59 49.72
C ASP A 366 13.81 -16.35 49.75
N GLU A 367 14.87 -16.43 50.55
CA GLU A 367 16.05 -15.55 50.43
C GLU A 367 16.77 -15.88 49.11
N GLY A 368 16.19 -15.45 48.00
CA GLY A 368 16.70 -15.72 46.65
C GLY A 368 16.53 -14.52 45.75
N MET A 369 17.45 -13.55 45.84
CA MET A 369 17.57 -12.40 44.94
C MET A 369 16.29 -11.56 44.75
N LEU A 370 15.93 -10.77 45.77
CA LEU A 370 15.32 -9.47 45.53
C LEU A 370 16.36 -8.61 44.78
N VAL A 371 16.50 -8.84 43.47
CA VAL A 371 17.10 -7.84 42.59
C VAL A 371 16.22 -6.63 42.76
N ASP A 372 16.78 -5.62 43.42
CA ASP A 372 16.09 -4.40 43.83
C ASP A 372 15.29 -3.87 42.63
N GLU A 373 13.96 -3.94 42.73
CA GLU A 373 13.03 -3.55 41.66
C GLU A 373 13.33 -2.12 41.18
N GLN A 374 13.82 -1.28 42.10
CA GLN A 374 14.29 0.07 41.82
C GLN A 374 15.50 0.11 40.89
N VAL A 375 16.43 -0.85 40.99
CA VAL A 375 17.59 -0.96 40.10
C VAL A 375 17.15 -1.36 38.69
N VAL A 376 16.18 -2.27 38.57
CA VAL A 376 15.61 -2.66 37.26
C VAL A 376 14.86 -1.49 36.62
N GLU A 377 14.04 -0.78 37.40
CA GLU A 377 13.32 0.41 36.93
C GLU A 377 14.29 1.52 36.50
N ALA A 378 15.34 1.79 37.30
CA ALA A 378 16.37 2.75 36.96
C ALA A 378 17.12 2.38 35.67
N LEU A 379 17.42 1.09 35.47
CA LEU A 379 18.10 0.59 34.28
C LEU A 379 17.20 0.74 33.03
N LEU A 380 15.92 0.39 33.13
CA LEU A 380 14.95 0.55 32.04
C LEU A 380 14.76 2.03 31.69
N LYS A 381 14.66 2.91 32.69
CA LYS A 381 14.56 4.35 32.50
C LYS A 381 15.79 4.91 31.79
N ALA A 382 17.00 4.53 32.24
CA ALA A 382 18.24 4.94 31.60
C ALA A 382 18.36 4.44 30.15
N GLN A 383 17.94 3.20 29.88
CA GLN A 383 17.93 2.65 28.52
C GLN A 383 16.93 3.40 27.62
N ASN A 384 15.74 3.71 28.13
CA ASN A 384 14.73 4.45 27.37
C ASN A 384 15.19 5.87 27.05
N THR A 385 15.79 6.58 28.01
CA THR A 385 16.39 7.91 27.78
C THR A 385 17.49 7.86 26.72
N ARG A 386 18.36 6.84 26.77
CA ARG A 386 19.41 6.67 25.75
C ARG A 386 18.83 6.41 24.36
N PHE A 387 17.75 5.63 24.26
CA PHE A 387 17.07 5.38 22.99
C PHE A 387 16.40 6.64 22.44
N GLU A 388 15.74 7.42 23.31
CA GLU A 388 15.15 8.71 22.94
C GLU A 388 16.19 9.70 22.42
N GLN A 389 17.35 9.78 23.08
CA GLN A 389 18.48 10.60 22.62
C GLN A 389 18.99 10.14 21.26
N LEU A 390 19.21 8.84 21.06
CA LEU A 390 19.66 8.31 19.77
C LEU A 390 18.68 8.63 18.64
N MET A 391 17.38 8.55 18.92
CA MET A 391 16.33 8.91 17.96
C MET A 391 16.27 10.41 17.69
N HIS A 392 16.61 11.25 18.67
CA HIS A 392 16.77 12.69 18.48
C HIS A 392 17.96 12.99 17.55
N ASP A 393 19.13 12.44 17.86
CA ASP A 393 20.36 12.65 17.09
C ASP A 393 20.19 12.20 15.62
N LEU A 394 19.53 11.06 15.38
CA LEU A 394 19.24 10.57 14.03
C LEU A 394 18.30 11.49 13.24
N ARG A 395 17.33 12.14 13.92
CA ARG A 395 16.45 13.13 13.27
C ARG A 395 17.21 14.39 12.90
N GLU A 396 18.12 14.83 13.77
CA GLU A 396 18.98 15.99 13.55
C GLU A 396 19.97 15.74 12.40
N GLU A 397 20.62 14.59 12.36
CA GLU A 397 21.51 14.18 11.26
C GLU A 397 20.76 14.16 9.92
N ARG A 398 19.56 13.58 9.88
CA ARG A 398 18.69 13.58 8.69
C ARG A 398 18.23 14.98 8.27
N MET A 399 18.12 15.92 9.21
CA MET A 399 17.80 17.31 8.92
C MET A 399 19.00 18.01 8.27
N GLU A 400 20.20 17.83 8.82
CA GLU A 400 21.41 18.44 8.27
C GLU A 400 21.77 17.86 6.88
N GLU A 401 21.57 16.54 6.67
CA GLU A 401 21.73 15.89 5.36
C GLU A 401 20.80 16.51 4.30
N ARG A 402 19.53 16.79 4.66
CA ARG A 402 18.60 17.47 3.74
C ARG A 402 19.03 18.89 3.43
N LYS A 403 19.54 19.61 4.42
CA LYS A 403 20.04 20.98 4.27
C LYS A 403 21.28 21.02 3.38
N GLN A 404 22.21 20.09 3.54
CA GLN A 404 23.37 19.92 2.66
C GLN A 404 22.95 19.59 1.22
N ASN A 405 22.02 18.64 1.04
CA ASN A 405 21.48 18.31 -0.27
C ASN A 405 20.79 19.51 -0.95
N GLN A 406 20.05 20.31 -0.18
CA GLN A 406 19.43 21.53 -0.69
C GLN A 406 20.47 22.57 -1.10
N ALA A 407 21.51 22.78 -0.29
CA ALA A 407 22.61 23.69 -0.61
C ALA A 407 23.36 23.27 -1.88
N MET A 408 23.67 21.99 -2.02
CA MET A 408 24.29 21.42 -3.22
C MET A 408 23.44 21.65 -4.47
N LEU A 409 22.12 21.44 -4.39
CA LEU A 409 21.22 21.69 -5.52
C LEU A 409 21.15 23.17 -5.90
N LEU A 410 21.19 24.08 -4.92
CA LEU A 410 21.24 25.52 -5.19
C LEU A 410 22.55 25.94 -5.85
N GLU A 411 23.67 25.35 -5.44
CA GLU A 411 24.98 25.56 -6.06
C GLU A 411 24.99 25.10 -7.53
N ILE A 412 24.45 23.91 -7.82
CA ILE A 412 24.27 23.40 -9.19
C ILE A 412 23.39 24.35 -10.02
N LEU A 413 22.33 24.91 -9.43
CA LEU A 413 21.47 25.86 -10.12
C LEU A 413 22.16 27.21 -10.38
N TYR A 414 22.99 27.69 -9.45
CA TYR A 414 23.75 28.92 -9.61
C TYR A 414 24.75 28.80 -10.77
N GLN A 415 25.49 27.68 -10.83
CA GLN A 415 26.41 27.37 -11.92
C GLN A 415 25.73 27.23 -13.29
N ARG A 416 24.42 26.96 -13.32
CA ARG A 416 23.61 26.87 -14.55
C ARG A 416 23.05 28.21 -15.03
N THR A 417 23.36 29.33 -14.39
CA THR A 417 22.93 30.66 -14.87
C THR A 417 24.00 31.18 -15.84
N PRO A 418 23.82 31.07 -17.17
CA PRO A 418 24.86 31.44 -18.12
C PRO A 418 25.07 32.95 -18.14
N SER A 419 26.32 33.41 -18.24
CA SER A 419 26.64 34.76 -18.72
C SER A 419 26.22 34.88 -20.19
N GLU A 420 25.70 36.05 -20.60
CA GLU A 420 24.89 36.29 -21.81
C GLU A 420 25.59 36.07 -23.18
N ASP A 421 26.77 35.46 -23.25
CA ASP A 421 27.49 35.21 -24.50
C ASP A 421 27.14 33.83 -25.10
N CYS A 422 26.41 33.87 -26.22
CA CYS A 422 25.66 32.73 -26.76
C CYS A 422 26.50 31.67 -27.52
N ASN A 423 27.75 31.96 -27.89
CA ASN A 423 28.54 31.09 -28.78
C ASN A 423 29.62 30.23 -28.11
N GLN A 424 30.01 30.51 -26.86
CA GLN A 424 30.94 29.67 -26.08
C GLN A 424 30.20 28.59 -25.25
N ASN A 425 28.87 28.69 -25.18
CA ASN A 425 28.01 28.03 -24.21
C ASN A 425 27.92 26.50 -24.36
N VAL A 426 28.13 25.96 -25.56
CA VAL A 426 27.94 24.51 -25.82
C VAL A 426 29.07 23.68 -25.22
N SER A 427 30.33 24.10 -25.41
CA SER A 427 31.50 23.39 -24.88
C SER A 427 31.57 23.46 -23.35
N ASP A 428 31.16 24.60 -22.77
CA ASP A 428 31.10 24.78 -21.31
C ASP A 428 29.96 23.95 -20.69
N MET A 429 28.82 23.85 -21.36
CA MET A 429 27.71 22.98 -20.93
C MET A 429 28.08 21.50 -21.00
N GLU A 430 28.79 21.05 -22.04
CA GLU A 430 29.26 19.65 -22.12
C GLU A 430 30.27 19.33 -21.00
N SER A 431 31.26 20.20 -20.78
CA SER A 431 32.21 20.09 -19.66
C SER A 431 31.52 20.11 -18.28
N LEU A 432 30.50 20.95 -18.11
CA LEU A 432 29.71 21.01 -16.88
C LEU A 432 28.90 19.73 -16.65
N VAL A 433 28.33 19.15 -17.71
CA VAL A 433 27.59 17.88 -17.63
C VAL A 433 28.53 16.72 -17.30
N GLU A 434 29.73 16.67 -17.89
CA GLU A 434 30.74 15.66 -17.57
C GLU A 434 31.19 15.77 -16.11
N LYS A 435 31.50 16.98 -15.62
CA LYS A 435 31.83 17.20 -14.20
C LYS A 435 30.69 16.83 -13.25
N GLN A 436 29.44 17.12 -13.62
CA GLN A 436 28.28 16.70 -12.82
C GLN A 436 28.12 15.19 -12.79
N GLN A 437 28.36 14.51 -13.91
CA GLN A 437 28.33 13.05 -13.98
C GLN A 437 29.43 12.43 -13.13
N GLU A 438 30.65 12.98 -13.17
CA GLU A 438 31.78 12.54 -12.35
C GLU A 438 31.49 12.70 -10.85
N GLN A 439 31.04 13.90 -10.42
CA GLN A 439 30.68 14.15 -9.03
C GLN A 439 29.58 13.21 -8.51
N LEU A 440 28.60 12.89 -9.35
CA LEU A 440 27.51 12.00 -8.98
C LEU A 440 27.98 10.53 -8.86
N MET A 441 28.93 10.12 -9.70
CA MET A 441 29.57 8.81 -9.62
C MET A 441 30.47 8.68 -8.39
N ASP A 442 31.20 9.74 -8.02
CA ASP A 442 31.99 9.79 -6.80
C ASP A 442 31.10 9.68 -5.55
N LEU A 443 29.99 10.42 -5.51
CA LEU A 443 29.02 10.34 -4.42
C LEU A 443 28.41 8.94 -4.28
N PHE A 444 28.07 8.29 -5.40
CA PHE A 444 27.58 6.92 -5.37
C PHE A 444 28.64 5.93 -4.87
N SER A 445 29.89 6.11 -5.27
CA SER A 445 31.02 5.28 -4.83
C SER A 445 31.30 5.46 -3.33
N GLN A 446 31.21 6.69 -2.83
CA GLN A 446 31.30 7.01 -1.41
C GLN A 446 30.18 6.34 -0.62
N MET A 447 28.91 6.54 -0.98
CA MET A 447 27.78 5.90 -0.30
C MET A 447 27.89 4.38 -0.30
N HIS A 448 28.39 3.79 -1.39
CA HIS A 448 28.56 2.35 -1.46
C HIS A 448 29.65 1.86 -0.51
N SER A 449 30.74 2.62 -0.37
CA SER A 449 31.84 2.34 0.55
C SER A 449 31.41 2.47 2.01
N GLU A 450 30.68 3.54 2.36
CA GLU A 450 30.13 3.75 3.71
C GLU A 450 29.20 2.60 4.12
N ARG A 451 28.26 2.21 3.24
CA ARG A 451 27.35 1.09 3.51
C ARG A 451 28.08 -0.25 3.64
N GLN A 452 29.21 -0.42 2.95
CA GLN A 452 30.04 -1.61 3.09
C GLN A 452 30.76 -1.61 4.44
N GLN A 453 31.31 -0.46 4.85
CA GLN A 453 31.91 -0.27 6.17
C GLN A 453 30.91 -0.55 7.31
N GLU A 454 29.68 -0.02 7.22
CA GLU A 454 28.63 -0.28 8.21
C GLU A 454 28.34 -1.78 8.39
N ARG A 455 28.37 -2.55 7.29
CA ARG A 455 28.18 -4.01 7.35
C ARG A 455 29.35 -4.70 8.02
N GLU A 456 30.57 -4.25 7.73
CA GLU A 456 31.79 -4.80 8.33
C GLU A 456 31.85 -4.51 9.83
N ASP A 457 31.47 -3.28 10.24
CA ASP A 457 31.36 -2.87 11.63
C ASP A 457 30.27 -3.67 12.36
N PHE A 458 29.11 -3.86 11.74
CA PHE A 458 28.06 -4.73 12.27
C PHE A 458 28.55 -6.17 12.46
N HIS A 459 29.25 -6.74 11.47
CA HIS A 459 29.82 -8.07 11.58
C HIS A 459 30.95 -8.16 12.63
N ALA A 460 31.71 -7.09 12.84
CA ALA A 460 32.71 -7.01 13.91
C ALA A 460 32.03 -7.01 15.29
N LEU A 461 30.96 -6.22 15.46
CA LEU A 461 30.18 -6.18 16.70
C LEU A 461 29.55 -7.55 17.02
N VAL A 462 28.96 -8.21 16.02
CA VAL A 462 28.41 -9.57 16.19
C VAL A 462 29.50 -10.57 16.61
N ARG A 463 30.69 -10.50 16.01
CA ARG A 463 31.83 -11.34 16.42
C ARG A 463 32.25 -11.08 17.86
N GLN A 464 32.27 -9.82 18.31
CA GLN A 464 32.57 -9.47 19.70
C GLN A 464 31.51 -10.02 20.66
N LEU A 465 30.23 -9.86 20.35
CA LEU A 465 29.13 -10.37 21.18
C LEU A 465 29.13 -11.90 21.27
N CYS A 466 29.48 -12.60 20.18
CA CYS A 466 29.62 -14.06 20.19
C CYS A 466 30.89 -14.55 20.91
N ALA A 467 31.92 -13.71 21.03
CA ALA A 467 33.18 -14.06 21.69
C ALA A 467 33.19 -13.79 23.20
N LEU A 468 32.19 -13.08 23.74
CA LEU A 468 32.09 -12.91 25.19
C LEU A 468 31.82 -14.28 25.86
N PRO A 469 32.68 -14.72 26.80
CA PRO A 469 32.42 -15.95 27.54
C PRO A 469 31.13 -15.79 28.34
N ARG A 470 30.23 -16.77 28.22
CA ARG A 470 29.03 -16.87 29.06
C ARG A 470 29.49 -17.18 30.48
N SER A 471 29.58 -16.15 31.30
CA SER A 471 29.83 -16.22 32.75
C SER A 471 28.62 -16.75 33.49
#